data_AF-A0A9P9IF48-F1
#
_entry.id   AF-A0A9P9IF48-F1
#
_cell.length_a   1.000
_cell.length_b   1.000
_cell.length_c   1.000
_cell.angle_alpha   90.00
_cell.angle_beta   90.00
_cell.angle_gamma   90.00
#
_symmetry.space_group_name_H-M   'P 1'
#
loop_
_entity.id
_entity.type
_entity.pdbx_description
1 polymer ?
#
loop_
_entity_poly.entity_id
_entity_poly.type
_entity_poly.pdbx_seq_one_letter_code
_entity_poly.pdbx_strand_id
1 'polypeptide(L)'
;LRHTGWPRLFHNRPLDIIVAAAQQPGLAWNEVYLLGQWQDTQLRSSAAVEAQIRVVLRGVDLMIDRATFTLAKTSYRSRCWLNTYWRDEFWLHEFRIVSCLKRYVDTWKRFICFYIQGSSLPTTTAPGDL
;
A
#
# COMPACT_ATOMS: atom_id res chain seq x y z
N LEU A 1 12.37 13.87 -10.05
CA LEU A 1 12.44 14.30 -8.63
C LEU A 1 12.52 15.82 -8.43
N ARG A 2 13.10 16.62 -9.35
CA ARG A 2 13.19 18.09 -9.19
C ARG A 2 11.85 18.84 -9.28
N HIS A 3 10.92 18.36 -10.10
CA HIS A 3 9.63 19.04 -10.33
C HIS A 3 8.53 18.71 -9.33
N THR A 4 8.74 17.72 -8.48
CA THR A 4 7.67 17.18 -7.63
C THR A 4 7.62 17.88 -6.26
N GLY A 5 8.59 18.73 -5.92
CA GLY A 5 8.66 19.42 -4.62
C GLY A 5 9.10 18.54 -3.43
N TRP A 6 9.28 17.23 -3.66
CA TRP A 6 9.67 16.25 -2.64
C TRP A 6 10.93 16.63 -1.88
N PRO A 7 12.01 17.13 -2.53
CA PRO A 7 13.21 17.54 -1.81
C PRO A 7 12.96 18.63 -0.75
N ARG A 8 11.96 19.51 -0.97
CA ARG A 8 11.57 20.54 0.01
C ARG A 8 10.67 19.95 1.10
N LEU A 9 9.70 19.12 0.73
CA LEU A 9 8.73 18.53 1.66
C LEU A 9 9.39 17.57 2.66
N PHE A 10 10.38 16.80 2.22
CA PHE A 10 11.08 15.82 3.05
C PHE A 10 12.41 16.34 3.63
N HIS A 11 12.69 17.64 3.48
CA HIS A 11 13.87 18.22 4.11
C HIS A 11 13.78 18.07 5.63
N ASN A 12 14.82 17.49 6.24
CA ASN A 12 14.89 17.17 7.67
C ASN A 12 13.74 16.27 8.19
N ARG A 13 13.10 15.50 7.32
CA ARG A 13 12.12 14.46 7.72
C ARG A 13 12.82 13.10 7.81
N PRO A 14 12.36 12.21 8.70
CA PRO A 14 12.94 10.89 8.85
C PRO A 14 12.47 9.98 7.72
N LEU A 15 13.18 10.02 6.60
CA LEU A 15 12.89 9.20 5.43
C LEU A 15 13.06 7.71 5.74
N ASP A 16 13.96 7.36 6.65
CA ASP A 16 14.16 6.02 7.17
C ASP A 16 12.88 5.47 7.83
N ILE A 17 12.21 6.28 8.65
CA ILE A 17 10.95 5.89 9.30
C ILE A 17 9.83 5.74 8.27
N ILE A 18 9.76 6.63 7.27
CA ILE A 18 8.76 6.53 6.20
C ILE A 18 8.97 5.25 5.38
N VAL A 19 10.23 4.92 5.07
CA VAL A 19 10.58 3.73 4.29
C VAL A 19 10.31 2.47 5.10
N ALA A 20 10.71 2.43 6.38
CA ALA A 20 10.39 1.34 7.29
C ALA A 20 8.89 1.17 7.46
N ALA A 21 8.16 2.30 7.53
CA ALA A 21 6.71 2.28 7.69
C ALA A 21 5.96 1.72 6.47
N ALA A 22 6.58 1.83 5.30
CA ALA A 22 6.04 1.29 4.05
C ALA A 22 6.41 -0.18 3.83
N GLN A 23 7.24 -0.79 4.68
CA GLN A 23 7.61 -2.19 4.52
C GLN A 23 6.45 -3.11 4.92
N GLN A 24 6.32 -4.20 4.16
CA GLN A 24 5.36 -5.24 4.50
C GLN A 24 5.89 -6.04 5.70
N PRO A 25 5.02 -6.47 6.63
CA PRO A 25 5.41 -7.30 7.76
C PRO A 25 6.17 -8.54 7.30
N GLY A 26 7.23 -8.88 8.04
CA GLY A 26 7.87 -10.17 7.93
C GLY A 26 6.94 -11.33 8.29
N LEU A 27 7.37 -12.54 7.95
CA LEU A 27 6.64 -13.78 8.29
C LEU A 27 6.65 -14.09 9.80
N ALA A 28 7.52 -13.44 10.58
CA ALA A 28 7.60 -13.62 12.02
C ALA A 28 6.46 -12.89 12.75
N TRP A 29 5.76 -13.62 13.62
CA TRP A 29 4.54 -13.14 14.28
C TRP A 29 4.80 -12.35 15.57
N ASN A 30 5.99 -12.49 16.16
CA ASN A 30 6.28 -12.08 17.53
C ASN A 30 7.38 -11.02 17.67
N GLU A 31 7.86 -10.46 16.55
CA GLU A 31 8.92 -9.45 16.59
C GLU A 31 8.31 -8.05 16.68
N VAL A 32 8.78 -7.28 17.66
CA VAL A 32 8.51 -5.85 17.74
C VAL A 32 9.23 -5.20 16.57
N TYR A 33 8.48 -4.72 15.57
CA TYR A 33 9.06 -4.20 14.34
C TYR A 33 9.60 -2.79 14.60
N LEU A 34 10.92 -2.63 14.57
CA LEU A 34 11.57 -1.33 14.73
C LEU A 34 11.37 -0.51 13.45
N LEU A 35 10.61 0.57 13.55
CA LEU A 35 10.36 1.50 12.44
C LEU A 35 11.51 2.49 12.28
N GLY A 36 12.28 2.75 13.34
CA GLY A 36 13.45 3.61 13.32
C GLY A 36 13.59 4.44 14.59
N GLN A 37 14.48 5.43 14.56
CA GLN A 37 14.65 6.40 15.64
C GLN A 37 14.23 7.80 15.19
N TRP A 38 13.44 8.48 16.01
CA TRP A 38 13.07 9.87 15.82
C TRP A 38 13.30 10.65 17.09
N GLN A 39 14.13 11.70 17.05
CA GLN A 39 14.39 12.58 18.21
C GLN A 39 14.68 11.76 19.49
N ASP A 40 15.65 10.84 19.41
CA ASP A 40 16.06 9.91 20.47
C ASP A 40 15.01 8.91 20.97
N THR A 41 13.82 8.90 20.36
CA THR A 41 12.75 7.93 20.64
C THR A 41 12.75 6.81 19.62
N GLN A 42 12.80 5.55 20.09
CA GLN A 42 12.62 4.40 19.20
C GLN A 42 11.14 4.23 18.85
N LEU A 43 10.81 4.42 17.57
CA LEU A 43 9.49 4.14 17.04
C LEU A 43 9.40 2.64 16.72
N ARG A 44 8.43 1.99 17.34
CA ARG A 44 8.21 0.55 17.24
C ARG A 44 6.75 0.31 16.87
N SER A 45 6.51 -0.56 15.91
CA SER A 45 5.19 -1.08 15.61
C SER A 45 4.85 -2.20 16.59
N SER A 46 3.61 -2.22 17.07
CA SER A 46 3.13 -3.28 17.97
C SER A 46 2.79 -4.55 17.19
N ALA A 47 2.93 -5.72 17.84
CA ALA A 47 2.56 -7.00 17.23
C ALA A 47 1.08 -7.04 16.79
N ALA A 48 0.20 -6.33 17.50
CA ALA A 48 -1.22 -6.21 17.15
C ALA A 48 -1.42 -5.45 15.82
N VAL A 49 -0.72 -4.34 15.63
CA VAL A 49 -0.74 -3.56 14.38
C VAL A 49 -0.19 -4.39 13.22
N GLU A 50 0.94 -5.06 13.42
CA GLU A 50 1.53 -5.94 12.38
C GLU A 50 0.61 -7.11 12.01
N ALA A 51 -0.08 -7.70 13.00
CA ALA A 51 -1.09 -8.72 12.74
C ALA A 51 -2.27 -8.18 11.92
N GLN A 52 -2.76 -6.99 12.25
CA GLN A 52 -3.81 -6.33 11.48
C GLN A 52 -3.38 -6.06 10.04
N ILE A 53 -2.16 -5.55 9.83
CA ILE A 53 -1.61 -5.32 8.49
C ILE A 53 -1.55 -6.63 7.70
N ARG A 54 -1.04 -7.72 8.29
CA ARG A 54 -1.03 -9.05 7.64
C ARG A 54 -2.41 -9.49 7.17
N VAL A 55 -3.44 -9.31 8.00
CA VAL A 55 -4.83 -9.64 7.63
C VAL A 55 -5.31 -8.81 6.45
N VAL A 56 -5.07 -7.49 6.48
CA VAL A 56 -5.47 -6.59 5.39
C VAL A 56 -4.73 -6.93 4.09
N LEU A 57 -3.42 -7.14 4.14
CA LEU A 57 -2.62 -7.49 2.96
C LEU A 57 -3.07 -8.81 2.33
N ARG A 58 -3.38 -9.82 3.15
CA ARG A 58 -3.96 -11.08 2.66
C ARG A 58 -5.34 -10.88 2.02
N GLY A 59 -6.14 -9.96 2.56
CA GLY A 59 -7.41 -9.55 1.97
C GLY A 59 -7.23 -8.92 0.58
N VAL A 60 -6.22 -8.07 0.41
CA VAL A 60 -5.86 -7.47 -0.90
C VAL A 60 -5.48 -8.55 -1.89
N ASP A 61 -4.63 -9.51 -1.49
CA ASP A 61 -4.26 -10.64 -2.35
C ASP A 61 -5.48 -11.43 -2.81
N LEU A 62 -6.33 -11.83 -1.85
CA LEU A 62 -7.54 -12.58 -2.15
C LEU A 62 -8.49 -11.81 -3.07
N MET A 63 -8.63 -10.49 -2.88
CA MET A 63 -9.46 -9.64 -3.74
C MET A 63 -8.93 -9.62 -5.18
N ILE A 64 -7.62 -9.45 -5.36
CA ILE A 64 -6.98 -9.44 -6.68
C ILE A 64 -7.07 -10.83 -7.33
N ASP A 65 -6.81 -11.90 -6.60
CA ASP A 65 -6.93 -13.27 -7.11
C ASP A 65 -8.36 -13.58 -7.57
N ARG A 66 -9.36 -13.18 -6.80
CA ARG A 66 -10.77 -13.33 -7.18
C ARG A 66 -11.11 -12.50 -8.40
N ALA A 67 -10.68 -11.24 -8.46
CA ALA A 67 -10.95 -10.36 -9.59
C ALA A 67 -10.31 -10.90 -10.89
N THR A 68 -9.07 -11.36 -10.81
CA THR A 68 -8.35 -11.95 -11.95
C THR A 68 -8.97 -13.28 -12.39
N PHE A 69 -9.40 -14.13 -11.45
CA PHE A 69 -10.12 -15.36 -11.76
C PHE A 69 -11.47 -15.08 -12.43
N THR A 70 -12.27 -14.16 -11.88
CA THR A 70 -13.55 -13.75 -12.48
C THR A 70 -13.34 -13.21 -13.89
N LEU A 71 -12.32 -12.37 -14.10
CA LEU A 71 -11.98 -11.88 -15.42
C LEU A 71 -11.61 -13.01 -16.38
N ALA A 72 -10.82 -13.99 -15.94
CA ALA A 72 -10.45 -15.16 -16.75
C ALA A 72 -11.66 -16.01 -17.16
N LYS A 73 -12.73 -16.03 -16.35
CA LYS A 73 -14.00 -16.72 -16.65
C LYS A 73 -15.00 -15.85 -17.41
N THR A 74 -14.73 -14.55 -17.57
CA THR A 74 -15.62 -13.62 -18.24
C THR A 74 -15.50 -13.77 -19.76
N SER A 75 -16.65 -13.82 -20.44
CA SER A 75 -16.71 -13.99 -21.90
C SER A 75 -15.91 -12.92 -22.64
N TYR A 76 -15.37 -13.25 -23.81
CA TYR A 76 -14.65 -12.29 -24.68
C TYR A 76 -15.46 -11.01 -24.93
N ARG A 77 -16.74 -11.15 -25.25
CA ARG A 77 -17.64 -10.02 -25.53
C ARG A 77 -17.79 -9.11 -24.31
N SER A 78 -17.98 -9.68 -23.12
CA SER A 78 -18.06 -8.91 -21.87
C SER A 78 -16.73 -8.22 -21.54
N ARG A 79 -15.58 -8.87 -21.79
CA ARG A 79 -14.26 -8.24 -21.61
C ARG A 79 -13.99 -7.11 -22.59
N CYS A 80 -14.49 -7.19 -23.81
CA CYS A 80 -14.46 -6.08 -24.76
C CYS A 80 -15.30 -4.90 -24.25
N TRP A 81 -16.52 -5.17 -23.76
CA TRP A 81 -17.37 -4.13 -23.15
C TRP A 81 -16.73 -3.44 -21.93
N LEU A 82 -16.00 -4.18 -21.10
CA LEU A 82 -15.27 -3.60 -19.96
C LEU A 82 -14.16 -2.62 -20.39
N ASN A 83 -13.61 -2.80 -21.59
CA ASN A 83 -12.56 -1.94 -22.14
C ASN A 83 -13.13 -0.79 -22.96
N THR A 84 -14.40 -0.86 -23.36
CA THR A 84 -15.10 0.18 -24.08
C THR A 84 -15.40 1.37 -23.16
N TYR A 85 -14.81 2.52 -23.45
CA TYR A 85 -15.09 3.76 -22.72
C TYR A 85 -16.35 4.50 -23.22
N TRP A 86 -16.64 4.40 -24.52
CA TRP A 86 -17.74 5.13 -25.17
C TRP A 86 -19.02 4.29 -25.24
N ARG A 87 -20.17 4.90 -24.96
CA ARG A 87 -21.47 4.18 -24.93
C ARG A 87 -21.85 3.56 -26.28
N ASP A 88 -21.53 4.26 -27.37
CA ASP A 88 -22.07 3.96 -28.70
C ASP A 88 -21.07 3.23 -29.61
N GLU A 89 -19.84 3.00 -29.16
CA GLU A 89 -18.78 2.40 -29.96
C GLU A 89 -18.23 1.15 -29.28
N PHE A 90 -18.53 -0.03 -29.83
CA PHE A 90 -18.03 -1.28 -29.28
C PHE A 90 -16.58 -1.52 -29.70
N TRP A 91 -15.66 -1.51 -28.73
CA TRP A 91 -14.25 -1.77 -29.00
C TRP A 91 -13.95 -3.27 -28.96
N LEU A 92 -13.54 -3.84 -30.10
CA LEU A 92 -13.10 -5.24 -30.24
C LEU A 92 -11.71 -5.50 -29.63
N HIS A 93 -11.42 -4.91 -28.48
CA HIS A 93 -10.20 -5.16 -27.74
C HIS A 93 -10.55 -5.61 -26.33
N GLU A 94 -10.29 -6.89 -26.03
CA GLU A 94 -10.59 -7.45 -24.72
C GLU A 94 -9.77 -6.77 -23.61
N PHE A 95 -10.42 -6.52 -22.47
CA PHE A 95 -9.69 -6.19 -21.26
C PHE A 95 -8.82 -7.38 -20.84
N ARG A 96 -7.52 -7.13 -20.66
CA ARG A 96 -6.53 -8.13 -20.25
C ARG A 96 -5.80 -7.64 -19.01
N ILE A 97 -5.34 -8.60 -18.22
CA ILE A 97 -4.48 -8.33 -17.07
C ILE A 97 -3.16 -7.75 -17.59
N VAL A 98 -2.81 -6.56 -17.11
CA VAL A 98 -1.55 -5.90 -17.44
C VAL A 98 -0.38 -6.57 -16.72
N SER A 99 0.77 -6.65 -17.39
CA SER A 99 1.99 -7.24 -16.82
C SER A 99 2.49 -6.49 -15.58
N CYS A 100 2.17 -5.20 -15.46
CA CYS A 100 2.53 -4.37 -14.32
C CYS A 100 1.60 -4.52 -13.10
N LEU A 101 0.54 -5.34 -13.17
CA LEU A 101 -0.43 -5.50 -12.09
C LEU A 101 0.25 -5.89 -10.77
N LYS A 102 1.20 -6.84 -10.81
CA LYS A 102 1.95 -7.26 -9.62
C LYS A 102 2.66 -6.08 -8.96
N ARG A 103 3.37 -5.28 -9.74
CA ARG A 103 4.10 -4.09 -9.26
C ARG A 103 3.14 -3.02 -8.71
N TYR A 104 1.98 -2.85 -9.35
CA TYR A 104 0.94 -1.95 -8.89
C TYR A 104 0.39 -2.39 -7.53
N VAL A 105 0.02 -3.66 -7.39
CA VAL A 105 -0.45 -4.24 -6.12
C VAL A 105 0.61 -4.13 -5.04
N ASP A 106 1.87 -4.45 -5.32
CA ASP A 106 2.96 -4.30 -4.35
C ASP A 106 3.12 -2.86 -3.87
N THR A 107 2.94 -1.89 -4.78
CA THR A 107 2.98 -0.45 -4.43
C THR A 107 1.80 -0.07 -3.53
N TRP A 108 0.60 -0.57 -3.83
CA TRP A 108 -0.59 -0.38 -2.99
C TRP A 108 -0.44 -0.98 -1.60
N LYS A 109 0.11 -2.19 -1.50
CA LYS A 109 0.38 -2.83 -0.22
C LYS A 109 1.33 -2.01 0.64
N ARG A 110 2.40 -1.46 0.05
CA ARG A 110 3.34 -0.56 0.75
C ARG A 110 2.64 0.72 1.24
N PHE A 111 1.76 1.28 0.43
CA PHE A 111 0.97 2.45 0.83
C PHE A 111 0.02 2.14 1.99
N ILE A 112 -0.65 0.98 1.97
CA ILE A 112 -1.52 0.53 3.06
C ILE A 112 -0.72 0.34 4.35
N CYS A 113 0.46 -0.29 4.28
CA CYS A 113 1.36 -0.45 5.44
C CYS A 113 1.70 0.92 6.03
N PHE A 114 2.17 1.84 5.19
CA PHE A 114 2.52 3.20 5.60
C PHE A 114 1.35 3.92 6.29
N TYR A 115 0.14 3.82 5.74
CA TYR A 115 -1.04 4.47 6.29
C TYR A 115 -1.43 3.88 7.66
N ILE A 116 -1.52 2.55 7.76
CA ILE A 116 -1.92 1.89 9.01
C ILE A 116 -0.88 2.15 10.09
N GLN A 117 0.40 1.96 9.77
CA GLN A 117 1.49 2.17 10.73
C GLN A 117 1.54 3.64 11.17
N GLY A 118 1.47 4.59 10.23
CA GLY A 118 1.42 6.02 10.54
C GLY A 118 0.24 6.42 11.43
N SER A 119 -0.94 5.83 11.22
CA SER A 119 -2.13 6.09 12.05
C SER A 119 -2.04 5.49 13.45
N SER A 120 -1.22 4.46 13.64
CA SER A 120 -1.05 3.74 14.91
C SER A 120 0.09 4.27 15.78
N LEU A 121 0.95 5.12 15.21
CA LEU A 121 2.02 5.75 15.96
C LEU A 121 1.42 6.76 16.96
N PRO A 122 1.92 6.80 18.21
CA PRO A 122 1.49 7.80 19.16
C PRO A 122 1.82 9.19 18.60
N THR A 123 0.81 10.03 18.44
CA THR A 123 1.01 11.47 18.19
C THR A 123 1.82 12.01 19.35
N THR A 124 3.10 12.29 19.11
CA THR A 124 3.95 12.98 20.07
C THR A 124 3.30 14.33 20.34
N THR A 125 2.60 14.46 21.46
CA THR A 125 2.26 15.76 22.04
C THR A 125 3.57 16.50 22.24
N ALA A 126 3.70 17.67 21.60
CA ALA A 126 4.87 18.51 21.73
C ALA A 126 5.11 18.83 23.22
N PRO A 127 6.34 18.72 23.73
CA PRO A 127 6.67 19.25 25.05
C PRO A 127 6.72 20.78 24.94
N GLY A 128 5.62 21.44 25.25
CA GLY A 128 5.51 22.90 25.16
C GLY A 128 4.27 23.56 25.76
N ASP A 129 3.40 22.81 26.46
CA ASP A 129 2.29 23.38 27.23
C ASP A 129 2.49 23.06 28.72
N LEU A 130 3.34 23.84 29.38
CA LEU A 130 3.38 24.09 30.84
C LEU A 130 3.96 25.49 31.07
#